data_AF-A0A1L9RSC6-F1
#
_entry.id   AF-A0A1L9RSC6-F1
#
_cell.length_a   1.000
_cell.length_b   1.000
_cell.length_c   1.000
_cell.angle_alpha   90.00
_cell.angle_beta   90.00
_cell.angle_gamma   90.00
#
_symmetry.space_group_name_H-M   'P 1'
#
loop_
_entity.id
_entity.type
_entity.pdbx_description
1 polymer ?
#
loop_
_entity_poly.entity_id
_entity_poly.type
_entity_poly.pdbx_seq_one_letter_code
_entity_poly.pdbx_strand_id
1 'polypeptide(L)'
;MLPKFYTLLPLLVSLALAGDLKVQRDKSVEATHGHKDGQYVWSSIVDVDFGLKETDAKKKEEELNGKMVKIAHEASKEMRDDFSHILSSVPKDKRPSIMTAIEVDNQVYLASSMKGDYSFIYEYKTKDKGGKVGDGTIRKSVPKEIATALGGARAAGAAQHRNNVQHQNDASCGELMASYTWLLKNHGKSLKDKKPKRTIAWLYTGTVDQAHDPCGTDEATWGCDMFCKSMGFEVINKKTVEAKELPTIKGHDHQKLMTPALRKELDDMNKAIDEENKRKQKEKSDKKKAEKEQNKNKHDDKKDDKKADKKGHKGHGHKREQARSWSA
;
A
#
# COMPACT_ATOMS: atom_id res chain seq x y z
N MET A 1 45.48 63.62 0.77
CA MET A 1 45.44 62.24 1.27
C MET A 1 43.98 61.86 1.44
N LEU A 2 43.41 61.08 0.53
CA LEU A 2 42.02 60.62 0.59
C LEU A 2 41.97 59.24 1.24
N PRO A 3 41.01 58.96 2.15
CA PRO A 3 40.92 57.67 2.81
C PRO A 3 40.38 56.63 1.83
N LYS A 4 41.09 55.50 1.75
CA LYS A 4 40.64 54.30 1.03
C LYS A 4 39.42 53.72 1.75
N PHE A 5 38.23 53.95 1.22
CA PHE A 5 37.03 53.20 1.60
C PHE A 5 37.18 51.78 1.05
N TYR A 6 37.43 50.82 1.95
CA TYR A 6 37.28 49.40 1.66
C TYR A 6 35.79 49.12 1.52
N THR A 7 35.32 49.00 0.28
CA THR A 7 34.01 48.43 -0.04
C THR A 7 34.02 46.97 0.40
N LEU A 8 33.51 46.71 1.61
CA LEU A 8 33.09 45.39 2.05
C LEU A 8 31.98 44.93 1.10
N LEU A 9 32.37 44.17 0.08
CA LEU A 9 31.45 43.45 -0.79
C LEU A 9 30.74 42.41 0.11
N PRO A 10 29.42 42.51 0.34
CA PRO A 10 28.72 41.45 1.02
C PRO A 10 28.78 40.24 0.10
N LEU A 11 29.53 39.23 0.53
CA LEU A 11 29.49 37.89 -0.03
C LEU A 11 28.09 37.34 0.29
N LEU A 12 27.08 37.76 -0.49
CA LEU A 12 25.79 37.09 -0.57
C LEU A 12 26.09 35.74 -1.19
N VAL A 13 26.50 34.80 -0.33
CA VAL A 13 26.38 33.38 -0.61
C VAL A 13 24.89 33.17 -0.77
N SER A 14 24.40 33.29 -2.00
CA SER A 14 23.16 32.66 -2.40
C SER A 14 23.37 31.18 -2.08
N LEU A 15 22.95 30.75 -0.89
CA LEU A 15 22.58 29.36 -0.67
C LEU A 15 21.53 29.11 -1.75
N ALA A 16 21.98 28.57 -2.88
CA ALA A 16 21.12 27.95 -3.85
C ALA A 16 20.47 26.80 -3.07
N LEU A 17 19.34 27.09 -2.44
CA LEU A 17 18.47 26.10 -1.86
C LEU A 17 18.16 25.16 -3.02
N ALA A 18 18.80 24.00 -3.03
CA ALA A 18 18.41 22.93 -3.93
C ALA A 18 16.89 22.80 -3.83
N GLY A 19 16.21 22.86 -4.97
CA GLY A 19 14.75 22.96 -5.00
C GLY A 19 14.11 21.81 -4.24
N ASP A 20 13.21 22.14 -3.32
CA ASP A 20 12.36 21.21 -2.59
C ASP A 20 11.47 20.44 -3.58
N LEU A 21 11.46 19.10 -3.51
CA LEU A 21 10.66 18.22 -4.37
C LEU A 21 9.17 18.23 -3.98
N LYS A 22 8.83 18.87 -2.85
CA LYS A 22 7.47 19.05 -2.31
C LYS A 22 6.73 17.73 -2.14
N VAL A 23 7.45 16.68 -1.74
CA VAL A 23 6.85 15.39 -1.42
C VAL A 23 6.02 15.54 -0.16
N GLN A 24 4.71 15.36 -0.30
CA GLN A 24 3.77 15.52 0.81
C GLN A 24 2.76 14.38 0.84
N ARG A 25 2.22 14.14 2.03
CA ARG A 25 1.15 13.15 2.21
C ARG A 25 -0.09 13.57 1.43
N ASP A 26 -0.62 12.65 0.64
CA ASP A 26 -1.89 12.87 -0.05
C ASP A 26 -3.06 12.74 0.96
N LYS A 27 -3.65 13.87 1.33
CA LYS A 27 -4.78 13.89 2.26
C LYS A 27 -6.10 13.41 1.65
N SER A 28 -6.19 13.30 0.32
CA SER A 28 -7.40 12.79 -0.34
C SER A 28 -7.67 11.33 0.00
N VAL A 29 -6.64 10.59 0.39
CA VAL A 29 -6.73 9.16 0.73
C VAL A 29 -6.99 8.90 2.20
N GLU A 30 -6.96 9.94 3.04
CA GLU A 30 -7.31 9.86 4.45
C GLU A 30 -8.74 9.33 4.64
N ALA A 31 -8.97 8.70 5.78
CA ALA A 31 -10.28 8.19 6.13
C ALA A 31 -11.30 9.33 6.23
N THR A 32 -12.50 9.12 5.70
CA THR A 32 -13.65 10.00 5.92
C THR A 32 -14.38 9.60 7.21
N HIS A 33 -15.23 10.51 7.72
CA HIS A 33 -15.95 10.34 8.99
C HIS A 33 -16.65 8.98 9.10
N GLY A 34 -16.27 8.19 10.11
CA GLY A 34 -16.88 6.88 10.41
C GLY A 34 -15.93 5.69 10.23
N HIS A 35 -14.78 5.87 9.56
CA HIS A 35 -13.82 4.78 9.33
C HIS A 35 -12.47 5.07 9.99
N LYS A 36 -11.89 4.07 10.66
CA LYS A 36 -10.56 4.15 11.30
C LYS A 36 -9.41 3.84 10.34
N ASP A 37 -9.72 3.54 9.09
CA ASP A 37 -8.79 2.97 8.13
C ASP A 37 -8.02 4.06 7.38
N GLY A 38 -6.88 4.44 7.94
CA GLY A 38 -5.98 5.43 7.33
C GLY A 38 -5.18 4.83 6.18
N GLN A 39 -5.30 5.42 4.98
CA GLN A 39 -4.26 5.27 3.97
C GLN A 39 -3.19 6.34 4.12
N TYR A 40 -1.99 5.96 3.70
CA TYR A 40 -0.78 6.73 3.79
C TYR A 40 -0.01 6.53 2.49
N VAL A 41 0.11 7.61 1.74
CA VAL A 41 0.86 7.69 0.50
C VAL A 41 1.37 9.13 0.37
N TRP A 42 2.59 9.27 -0.09
CA TRP A 42 3.22 10.54 -0.38
C TRP A 42 3.41 10.64 -1.88
N SER A 43 3.18 11.82 -2.43
CA SER A 43 3.41 12.05 -3.85
C SER A 43 3.74 13.49 -4.16
N SER A 44 4.38 13.67 -5.30
CA SER A 44 4.64 14.97 -5.91
C SER A 44 4.82 14.78 -7.41
N ILE A 45 4.61 15.83 -8.18
CA ILE A 45 4.95 15.90 -9.59
C ILE A 45 5.91 17.07 -9.73
N VAL A 46 7.11 16.83 -10.24
CA VAL A 46 8.13 17.86 -10.37
C VAL A 46 8.47 18.09 -11.84
N ASP A 47 8.51 19.35 -12.25
CA ASP A 47 9.04 19.76 -13.55
C ASP A 47 10.56 19.88 -13.42
N VAL A 48 11.31 19.12 -14.20
CA VAL A 48 12.76 18.99 -14.03
C VAL A 48 13.50 19.47 -15.26
N ASP A 49 14.57 20.21 -15.03
CA ASP A 49 15.61 20.43 -16.01
C ASP A 49 16.87 19.66 -15.59
N PHE A 50 17.10 18.56 -16.30
CA PHE A 50 18.29 17.75 -16.06
C PHE A 50 19.58 18.44 -16.52
N GLY A 51 19.53 19.54 -17.28
CA GLY A 51 20.71 20.33 -17.64
C GLY A 51 21.78 19.53 -18.39
N LEU A 52 21.38 18.49 -19.11
CA LEU A 52 22.29 17.57 -19.79
C LEU A 52 22.91 18.26 -21.01
N LYS A 53 24.21 18.55 -20.96
CA LYS A 53 24.95 19.24 -22.03
C LYS A 53 25.80 18.31 -22.90
N GLU A 54 25.85 17.03 -22.56
CA GLU A 54 26.77 16.07 -23.16
C GLU A 54 26.30 15.60 -24.56
N THR A 55 27.26 15.48 -25.48
CA THR A 55 27.01 15.02 -26.86
C THR A 55 27.09 13.50 -26.99
N ASP A 56 27.77 12.83 -26.06
CA ASP A 56 27.80 11.39 -25.93
C ASP A 56 26.51 10.87 -25.29
N ALA A 57 25.74 10.07 -26.05
CA ALA A 57 24.45 9.54 -25.61
C ALA A 57 24.55 8.64 -24.37
N LYS A 58 25.63 7.85 -24.24
CA LYS A 58 25.83 6.93 -23.13
C LYS A 58 26.15 7.69 -21.84
N LYS A 59 27.07 8.67 -21.91
CA LYS A 59 27.38 9.52 -20.75
C LYS A 59 26.16 10.33 -20.32
N LYS A 60 25.39 10.82 -21.28
CA LYS A 60 24.13 11.53 -21.02
C LYS A 60 23.12 10.64 -20.28
N GLU A 61 23.01 9.38 -20.67
CA GLU A 61 22.15 8.39 -20.01
C GLU A 61 22.64 8.07 -18.59
N GLU A 62 23.94 7.87 -18.39
CA GLU A 62 24.54 7.64 -17.07
C GLU A 62 24.31 8.84 -16.13
N GLU A 63 24.51 10.06 -16.62
CA GLU A 63 24.26 11.29 -15.84
C GLU A 63 22.78 11.44 -15.47
N LEU A 64 21.87 11.19 -16.42
CA LEU A 64 20.43 11.21 -16.19
C LEU A 64 20.01 10.18 -15.14
N ASN A 65 20.51 8.95 -15.26
CA ASN A 65 20.21 7.88 -14.32
C ASN A 65 20.71 8.23 -12.91
N GLY A 66 21.92 8.77 -12.77
CA GLY A 66 22.42 9.26 -11.49
C GLY A 66 21.56 10.37 -10.87
N LYS A 67 21.05 11.30 -11.69
CA LYS A 67 20.12 12.36 -11.26
C LYS A 67 18.76 11.82 -10.85
N MET A 68 18.25 10.80 -11.52
CA MET A 68 17.01 10.12 -11.13
C MET A 68 17.15 9.37 -9.79
N VAL A 69 18.29 8.70 -9.55
CA VAL A 69 18.59 8.11 -8.24
C VAL A 69 18.61 9.19 -7.16
N LYS A 70 19.25 10.33 -7.42
CA LYS A 70 19.30 11.47 -6.49
C LYS A 70 17.91 11.99 -6.15
N ILE A 71 17.05 12.16 -7.16
CA ILE A 71 15.65 12.58 -6.96
C ILE A 71 14.91 11.58 -6.06
N ALA A 72 14.99 10.28 -6.33
CA ALA A 72 14.28 9.28 -5.51
C ALA A 72 14.78 9.25 -4.05
N HIS A 73 16.09 9.41 -3.85
CA HIS A 73 16.69 9.49 -2.51
C HIS A 73 16.21 10.73 -1.74
N GLU A 74 16.29 11.93 -2.33
CA GLU A 74 15.85 13.16 -1.66
C GLU A 74 14.32 13.16 -1.42
N ALA A 75 13.53 12.64 -2.36
CA ALA A 75 12.10 12.44 -2.19
C ALA A 75 11.78 11.49 -1.00
N SER A 76 12.60 10.44 -0.81
CA SER A 76 12.49 9.55 0.35
C SER A 76 12.79 10.28 1.66
N LYS A 77 13.76 11.20 1.68
CA LYS A 77 14.06 12.02 2.87
C LYS A 77 12.89 12.94 3.20
N GLU A 78 12.38 13.70 2.24
CA GLU A 78 11.24 14.60 2.46
C GLU A 78 10.00 13.84 3.00
N MET A 79 9.70 12.68 2.42
CA MET A 79 8.65 11.78 2.93
C MET A 79 8.88 11.41 4.41
N ARG A 80 10.13 11.06 4.79
CA ARG A 80 10.47 10.66 6.16
C ARG A 80 10.41 11.82 7.14
N ASP A 81 10.84 13.00 6.71
CA ASP A 81 10.77 14.21 7.52
C ASP A 81 9.32 14.55 7.83
N ASP A 82 8.41 14.41 6.86
CA ASP A 82 6.97 14.58 7.08
C ASP A 82 6.38 13.53 8.04
N PHE A 83 6.94 12.31 8.17
CA PHE A 83 6.46 11.34 9.18
C PHE A 83 6.56 11.85 10.62
N SER A 84 7.52 12.73 10.87
CA SER A 84 7.84 13.26 12.20
C SER A 84 7.07 14.54 12.53
N HIS A 85 6.42 15.15 11.54
CA HIS A 85 5.71 16.40 11.72
C HIS A 85 4.47 16.19 12.61
N ILE A 86 4.23 17.10 13.57
CA ILE A 86 3.21 16.95 14.63
C ILE A 86 1.79 16.78 14.07
N LEU A 87 1.53 17.36 12.89
CA LEU A 87 0.24 17.28 12.18
C LEU A 87 0.08 16.00 11.35
N SER A 88 1.15 15.23 11.19
CA SER A 88 1.26 14.07 10.30
C SER A 88 1.60 12.81 11.09
N SER A 89 1.29 12.70 12.39
CA SER A 89 1.71 11.56 13.23
C SER A 89 1.29 10.20 12.63
N VAL A 90 2.19 9.60 11.85
CA VAL A 90 1.93 8.35 11.13
C VAL A 90 2.42 7.18 11.99
N PRO A 91 1.53 6.21 12.29
CA PRO A 91 1.92 4.99 13.00
C PRO A 91 3.11 4.31 12.31
N LYS A 92 4.06 3.80 13.10
CA LYS A 92 5.31 3.24 12.55
C LYS A 92 5.07 2.14 11.50
N ASP A 93 4.05 1.30 11.72
CA ASP A 93 3.62 0.22 10.81
C ASP A 93 2.93 0.71 9.53
N LYS A 94 2.51 1.99 9.51
CA LYS A 94 1.87 2.64 8.38
C LYS A 94 2.81 3.57 7.61
N ARG A 95 4.08 3.65 7.99
CA ARG A 95 5.11 4.41 7.26
C ARG A 95 5.56 3.65 6.01
N PRO A 96 5.44 4.22 4.81
CA PRO A 96 6.02 3.64 3.61
C PRO A 96 7.55 3.54 3.72
N SER A 97 8.11 2.48 3.14
CA SER A 97 9.55 2.26 3.06
C SER A 97 10.10 2.54 1.66
N ILE A 98 9.25 2.58 0.64
CA ILE A 98 9.64 2.81 -0.75
C ILE A 98 9.16 4.20 -1.18
N MET A 99 10.05 4.94 -1.84
CA MET A 99 9.74 6.09 -2.68
C MET A 99 10.18 5.79 -4.12
N THR A 100 9.31 5.98 -5.10
CA THR A 100 9.60 5.72 -6.51
C THR A 100 9.56 7.02 -7.29
N ALA A 101 10.50 7.18 -8.22
CA ALA A 101 10.54 8.24 -9.21
C ALA A 101 10.33 7.65 -10.60
N ILE A 102 9.35 8.19 -11.35
CA ILE A 102 9.12 7.87 -12.76
C ILE A 102 9.33 9.12 -13.60
N GLU A 103 10.28 9.09 -14.52
CA GLU A 103 10.46 10.12 -15.55
C GLU A 103 9.45 9.89 -16.68
N VAL A 104 8.66 10.91 -17.01
CA VAL A 104 7.81 10.93 -18.21
C VAL A 104 7.91 12.31 -18.85
N ASP A 105 8.36 12.35 -20.11
CA ASP A 105 8.66 13.59 -20.83
C ASP A 105 9.72 14.43 -20.07
N ASN A 106 9.36 15.59 -19.50
CA ASN A 106 10.25 16.44 -18.67
C ASN A 106 9.76 16.55 -17.21
N GLN A 107 8.94 15.60 -16.78
CA GLN A 107 8.36 15.55 -15.46
C GLN A 107 8.80 14.29 -14.73
N VAL A 108 9.01 14.41 -13.43
CA VAL A 108 9.21 13.26 -12.57
C VAL A 108 8.01 13.12 -11.64
N TYR A 109 7.37 11.96 -11.71
CA TYR A 109 6.24 11.57 -10.88
C TYR A 109 6.78 10.79 -9.70
N LEU A 110 6.65 11.36 -8.51
CA LEU A 110 7.11 10.79 -7.26
C LEU A 110 5.92 10.18 -6.53
N ALA A 111 6.06 8.93 -6.11
CA ALA A 111 5.07 8.31 -5.25
C ALA A 111 5.71 7.28 -4.31
N SER A 112 5.27 7.29 -3.06
CA SER A 112 5.62 6.24 -2.11
C SER A 112 4.84 4.96 -2.42
N SER A 113 5.32 3.83 -1.88
CA SER A 113 4.41 2.70 -1.65
C SER A 113 3.24 3.14 -0.77
N MET A 114 2.06 2.58 -1.00
CA MET A 114 0.87 2.85 -0.21
C MET A 114 0.79 1.92 1.00
N LYS A 115 0.45 2.48 2.16
CA LYS A 115 0.19 1.73 3.40
C LYS A 115 -1.22 2.07 3.91
N GLY A 116 -1.92 1.06 4.42
CA GLY A 116 -3.27 1.22 4.94
C GLY A 116 -4.08 -0.07 4.81
N ASP A 117 -5.40 0.03 4.88
CA ASP A 117 -6.27 -1.13 5.08
C ASP A 117 -6.95 -1.64 3.78
N TYR A 118 -7.10 -0.79 2.77
CA TYR A 118 -7.65 -1.15 1.44
C TYR A 118 -6.64 -0.96 0.29
N SER A 119 -6.94 -1.51 -0.89
CA SER A 119 -6.16 -1.33 -2.12
C SER A 119 -6.90 -0.37 -3.06
N PHE A 120 -6.18 0.52 -3.76
CA PHE A 120 -6.74 1.34 -4.84
C PHE A 120 -6.96 0.55 -6.12
N ILE A 121 -6.27 -0.59 -6.24
CA ILE A 121 -6.21 -1.36 -7.47
C ILE A 121 -7.14 -2.56 -7.38
N TYR A 122 -7.05 -3.33 -6.29
CA TYR A 122 -7.87 -4.52 -6.11
C TYR A 122 -9.11 -4.25 -5.27
N GLU A 123 -10.19 -4.97 -5.57
CA GLU A 123 -11.42 -4.95 -4.75
C GLU A 123 -11.12 -5.39 -3.31
N TYR A 124 -10.33 -6.46 -3.15
CA TYR A 124 -9.92 -6.99 -1.84
C TYR A 124 -8.41 -7.19 -1.77
N LYS A 125 -7.84 -6.99 -0.58
CA LYS A 125 -6.43 -7.36 -0.33
C LYS A 125 -6.28 -8.87 -0.22
N THR A 126 -5.05 -9.36 -0.44
CA THR A 126 -4.73 -10.77 -0.19
C THR A 126 -5.04 -11.19 1.25
N LYS A 127 -4.93 -10.26 2.20
CA LYS A 127 -5.29 -10.45 3.61
C LYS A 127 -6.29 -9.38 4.07
N ASP A 128 -7.51 -9.43 3.54
CA ASP A 128 -8.56 -8.48 3.93
C ASP A 128 -9.13 -8.78 5.32
N LYS A 129 -9.44 -7.72 6.08
CA LYS A 129 -10.00 -7.83 7.44
C LYS A 129 -11.46 -8.32 7.43
N GLY A 130 -12.17 -8.20 6.30
CA GLY A 130 -13.53 -8.69 6.12
C GLY A 130 -13.65 -10.20 5.89
N GLY A 131 -12.52 -10.92 5.87
CA GLY A 131 -12.47 -12.37 5.64
C GLY A 131 -12.60 -12.79 4.17
N LYS A 132 -12.61 -11.83 3.23
CA LYS A 132 -12.55 -12.09 1.80
C LYS A 132 -11.08 -12.12 1.36
N VAL A 133 -10.66 -13.20 0.71
CA VAL A 133 -9.30 -13.27 0.15
C VAL A 133 -9.34 -12.67 -1.25
N GLY A 134 -8.43 -11.73 -1.54
CA GLY A 134 -8.30 -11.14 -2.87
C GLY A 134 -8.00 -12.18 -3.95
N ASP A 135 -8.76 -12.15 -5.04
CA ASP A 135 -8.68 -13.04 -6.20
C ASP A 135 -8.00 -12.39 -7.43
N GLY A 136 -7.55 -11.14 -7.26
CA GLY A 136 -7.00 -10.30 -8.30
C GLY A 136 -8.01 -9.54 -9.14
N THR A 137 -9.27 -9.46 -8.70
CA THR A 137 -10.26 -8.57 -9.30
C THR A 137 -9.86 -7.11 -9.12
N ILE A 138 -9.63 -6.44 -10.25
CA ILE A 138 -9.25 -5.03 -10.30
C ILE A 138 -10.52 -4.17 -10.30
N ARG A 139 -10.50 -3.10 -9.49
CA ARG A 139 -11.58 -2.13 -9.36
C ARG A 139 -11.93 -1.46 -10.68
N LYS A 140 -13.21 -1.11 -10.85
CA LYS A 140 -13.72 -0.48 -12.09
C LYS A 140 -13.19 0.94 -12.27
N SER A 141 -12.93 1.65 -11.17
CA SER A 141 -12.41 3.01 -11.21
C SER A 141 -10.91 3.09 -11.57
N VAL A 142 -10.20 1.97 -11.61
CA VAL A 142 -8.76 1.96 -11.93
C VAL A 142 -8.56 2.29 -13.40
N PRO A 143 -7.60 3.17 -13.75
CA PRO A 143 -7.25 3.44 -15.14
C PRO A 143 -7.05 2.15 -15.94
N LYS A 144 -7.76 2.04 -17.07
CA LYS A 144 -7.79 0.83 -17.92
C LYS A 144 -6.38 0.34 -18.27
N GLU A 145 -5.44 1.25 -18.44
CA GLU A 145 -4.06 0.92 -18.77
C GLU A 145 -3.35 0.16 -17.66
N ILE A 146 -3.51 0.57 -16.39
CA ILE A 146 -3.01 -0.18 -15.23
C ILE A 146 -3.70 -1.54 -15.15
N ALA A 147 -5.02 -1.58 -15.29
CA ALA A 147 -5.76 -2.84 -15.26
C ALA A 147 -5.27 -3.82 -16.34
N THR A 148 -5.04 -3.33 -17.55
CA THR A 148 -4.53 -4.11 -18.68
C THR A 148 -3.09 -4.58 -18.43
N ALA A 149 -2.22 -3.70 -17.92
CA ALA A 149 -0.83 -4.04 -17.63
C ALA A 149 -0.73 -5.09 -16.52
N LEU A 150 -1.54 -4.98 -15.47
CA LEU A 150 -1.60 -5.99 -14.40
C LEU A 150 -2.21 -7.31 -14.85
N GLY A 151 -3.25 -7.28 -15.69
CA GLY A 151 -3.81 -8.49 -16.30
C GLY A 151 -2.77 -9.22 -17.15
N GLY A 152 -2.04 -8.48 -17.99
CA GLY A 152 -0.94 -9.04 -18.80
C GLY A 152 0.22 -9.54 -17.95
N ALA A 153 0.64 -8.78 -16.93
CA ALA A 153 1.69 -9.18 -15.99
C ALA A 153 1.31 -10.44 -15.21
N ARG A 154 0.05 -10.55 -14.75
CA ARG A 154 -0.48 -11.76 -14.12
C ARG A 154 -0.45 -12.93 -15.09
N ALA A 155 -0.93 -12.79 -16.32
CA ALA A 155 -0.96 -13.87 -17.29
C ALA A 155 0.46 -14.38 -17.63
N ALA A 156 1.42 -13.46 -17.81
CA ALA A 156 2.80 -13.80 -18.11
C ALA A 156 3.56 -14.35 -16.88
N GLY A 157 3.29 -13.81 -15.68
CA GLY A 157 3.90 -14.24 -14.43
C GLY A 157 3.36 -15.58 -13.93
N ALA A 158 2.05 -15.80 -14.00
CA ALA A 158 1.39 -17.07 -13.64
C ALA A 158 1.75 -18.21 -14.59
N ALA A 159 2.25 -17.92 -15.79
CA ALA A 159 2.83 -18.90 -16.70
C ALA A 159 4.26 -19.33 -16.31
N GLN A 160 4.88 -18.66 -15.34
CA GLN A 160 6.19 -19.02 -14.77
C GLN A 160 6.00 -19.69 -13.40
N HIS A 161 7.09 -20.03 -12.71
CA HIS A 161 7.09 -20.59 -11.34
C HIS A 161 6.52 -19.64 -10.26
N ARG A 162 5.86 -18.54 -10.66
CA ARG A 162 5.32 -17.52 -9.77
C ARG A 162 3.86 -17.82 -9.46
N ASN A 163 3.51 -17.92 -8.18
CA ASN A 163 2.27 -18.59 -7.74
C ASN A 163 1.20 -17.67 -7.10
N ASN A 164 1.44 -16.35 -7.04
CA ASN A 164 0.49 -15.39 -6.47
C ASN A 164 -0.61 -15.00 -7.48
N VAL A 165 -1.88 -15.02 -7.02
CA VAL A 165 -3.04 -14.57 -7.82
C VAL A 165 -3.12 -13.05 -7.98
N GLN A 166 -2.50 -12.30 -7.07
CA GLN A 166 -2.43 -10.84 -7.02
C GLN A 166 -1.00 -10.36 -7.07
N HIS A 167 -0.79 -9.18 -7.64
CA HIS A 167 0.51 -8.50 -7.63
C HIS A 167 1.07 -8.48 -6.22
N GLN A 168 2.37 -8.73 -6.06
CA GLN A 168 3.05 -8.65 -4.78
C GLN A 168 2.71 -7.33 -4.05
N ASN A 169 2.44 -7.35 -2.75
CA ASN A 169 2.01 -6.16 -1.99
C ASN A 169 0.66 -5.54 -2.47
N ASP A 170 -0.25 -6.34 -3.05
CA ASP A 170 -1.59 -5.91 -3.47
C ASP A 170 -1.59 -4.68 -4.39
N ALA A 171 -0.59 -4.61 -5.28
CA ALA A 171 -0.39 -3.51 -6.22
C ALA A 171 -0.23 -2.12 -5.54
N SER A 172 0.29 -2.10 -4.30
CA SER A 172 0.52 -0.88 -3.50
C SER A 172 1.94 -0.31 -3.65
N CYS A 173 2.70 -0.71 -4.66
CA CYS A 173 4.09 -0.28 -4.86
C CYS A 173 4.17 1.13 -5.48
N GLY A 174 5.31 1.80 -5.30
CA GLY A 174 5.49 3.18 -5.74
C GLY A 174 5.43 3.36 -7.26
N GLU A 175 5.86 2.36 -8.04
CA GLU A 175 5.79 2.37 -9.51
C GLU A 175 4.34 2.46 -10.00
N LEU A 176 3.46 1.68 -9.38
CA LEU A 176 2.03 1.73 -9.68
C LEU A 176 1.42 3.05 -9.23
N MET A 177 1.76 3.53 -8.04
CA MET A 177 1.21 4.78 -7.52
C MET A 177 1.65 5.96 -8.39
N ALA A 178 2.91 6.06 -8.78
CA ALA A 178 3.41 7.11 -9.68
C ALA A 178 2.78 7.02 -11.07
N SER A 179 2.62 5.82 -11.63
CA SER A 179 1.89 5.60 -12.89
C SER A 179 0.42 6.02 -12.78
N TYR A 180 -0.21 5.71 -11.66
CA TYR A 180 -1.59 6.08 -11.36
C TYR A 180 -1.75 7.60 -11.25
N THR A 181 -0.82 8.28 -10.56
CA THR A 181 -0.72 9.75 -10.51
C THR A 181 -0.70 10.35 -11.92
N TRP A 182 0.16 9.81 -12.81
CA TRP A 182 0.25 10.28 -14.19
C TRP A 182 -1.07 10.14 -14.95
N LEU A 183 -1.70 8.97 -14.87
CA LEU A 183 -2.93 8.64 -15.60
C LEU A 183 -4.13 9.45 -15.10
N LEU A 184 -4.16 9.80 -13.82
CA LEU A 184 -5.14 10.74 -13.30
C LEU A 184 -4.92 12.15 -13.82
N LYS A 185 -3.69 12.67 -13.77
CA LYS A 185 -3.40 14.02 -14.28
C LYS A 185 -3.63 14.14 -15.80
N ASN A 186 -3.41 13.05 -16.53
CA ASN A 186 -3.44 13.00 -18.00
C ASN A 186 -4.60 12.16 -18.51
N HIS A 187 -5.82 12.41 -18.03
CA HIS A 187 -7.03 11.68 -18.42
C HIS A 187 -7.13 11.42 -19.93
N GLY A 188 -7.37 10.16 -20.30
CA GLY A 188 -7.54 9.73 -21.69
C GLY A 188 -6.24 9.58 -22.49
N LYS A 189 -5.08 9.93 -21.92
CA LYS A 189 -3.77 9.69 -22.55
C LYS A 189 -3.20 8.34 -22.13
N SER A 190 -2.41 7.75 -23.02
CA SER A 190 -1.69 6.51 -22.80
C SER A 190 -0.30 6.81 -22.24
N LEU A 191 0.06 6.17 -21.13
CA LEU A 191 1.42 6.23 -20.57
C LEU A 191 2.38 5.31 -21.35
N LYS A 192 1.88 4.22 -21.92
CA LYS A 192 2.63 3.25 -22.73
C LYS A 192 3.32 3.86 -23.95
N ASP A 193 2.75 4.92 -24.50
CA ASP A 193 3.28 5.55 -25.71
C ASP A 193 4.28 6.69 -25.43
N LYS A 194 4.50 7.03 -24.16
CA LYS A 194 5.42 8.10 -23.74
C LYS A 194 6.87 7.65 -23.70
N LYS A 195 7.77 8.59 -23.97
CA LYS A 195 9.23 8.42 -23.89
C LYS A 195 9.90 9.76 -23.52
N PRO A 196 10.99 9.78 -22.73
CA PRO A 196 11.54 8.65 -22.00
C PRO A 196 10.60 8.17 -20.88
N LYS A 197 10.83 6.93 -20.41
CA LYS A 197 10.08 6.30 -19.33
C LYS A 197 11.02 5.52 -18.44
N ARG A 198 11.68 6.22 -17.52
CA ARG A 198 12.62 5.61 -16.59
C ARG A 198 12.01 5.52 -15.21
N THR A 199 12.38 4.48 -14.47
CA THR A 199 11.91 4.31 -13.10
C THR A 199 13.04 3.85 -12.18
N ILE A 200 13.04 4.38 -10.97
CA ILE A 200 13.89 3.91 -9.87
C ILE A 200 13.13 4.03 -8.55
N ALA A 201 13.30 3.05 -7.68
CA ALA A 201 12.83 3.10 -6.31
C ALA A 201 13.99 3.35 -5.34
N TRP A 202 13.67 3.94 -4.20
CA TRP A 202 14.57 4.10 -3.06
C TRP A 202 13.92 3.44 -1.83
N LEU A 203 14.66 2.55 -1.18
CA LEU A 203 14.22 1.79 -0.01
C LEU A 203 14.85 2.34 1.26
N TYR A 204 14.00 2.65 2.23
CA TYR A 204 14.37 2.94 3.60
C TYR A 204 13.63 2.07 4.62
N THR A 205 14.36 1.36 5.48
CA THR A 205 13.79 0.51 6.56
C THR A 205 14.29 0.88 7.96
N GLY A 206 14.98 2.02 8.11
CA GLY A 206 15.71 2.37 9.33
C GLY A 206 17.13 1.80 9.38
N THR A 207 17.35 0.63 8.76
CA THR A 207 18.66 -0.04 8.67
C THR A 207 19.21 -0.12 7.25
N VAL A 208 18.32 -0.05 6.26
CA VAL A 208 18.65 0.00 4.83
C VAL A 208 18.27 1.39 4.32
N ASP A 209 19.13 2.00 3.51
CA ASP A 209 18.92 3.29 2.85
C ASP A 209 19.64 3.26 1.49
N GLN A 210 18.97 2.77 0.44
CA GLN A 210 19.61 2.55 -0.88
C GLN A 210 18.60 2.53 -2.03
N ALA A 211 19.09 2.69 -3.25
CA ALA A 211 18.35 2.42 -4.47
C ALA A 211 17.88 0.95 -4.52
N HIS A 212 16.69 0.71 -5.08
CA HIS A 212 16.02 -0.57 -5.03
C HIS A 212 15.39 -0.94 -6.36
N ASP A 213 15.38 -2.23 -6.68
CA ASP A 213 14.71 -2.74 -7.86
C ASP A 213 13.20 -2.81 -7.62
N PRO A 214 12.37 -2.81 -8.68
CA PRO A 214 10.96 -3.11 -8.56
C PRO A 214 10.73 -4.48 -7.91
N CYS A 215 9.71 -4.60 -7.05
CA CYS A 215 9.38 -5.89 -6.44
C CYS A 215 9.08 -6.98 -7.47
N GLY A 216 9.28 -8.25 -7.12
CA GLY A 216 9.15 -9.39 -8.03
C GLY A 216 10.43 -9.70 -8.82
N THR A 217 11.42 -8.79 -8.80
CA THR A 217 12.76 -9.04 -9.36
C THR A 217 13.46 -10.13 -8.54
N ASP A 218 13.86 -11.22 -9.20
CA ASP A 218 14.49 -12.39 -8.59
C ASP A 218 13.63 -13.11 -7.52
N GLU A 219 12.31 -12.87 -7.51
CA GLU A 219 11.38 -13.48 -6.56
C GLU A 219 10.46 -14.53 -7.22
N ALA A 220 9.97 -15.46 -6.41
CA ALA A 220 8.97 -16.45 -6.80
C ALA A 220 7.54 -15.88 -6.88
N THR A 221 7.39 -14.55 -6.80
CA THR A 221 6.12 -13.85 -6.98
C THR A 221 6.25 -12.85 -8.11
N TRP A 222 5.18 -12.64 -8.87
CA TRP A 222 5.18 -11.56 -9.87
C TRP A 222 4.86 -10.23 -9.19
N GLY A 223 5.55 -9.18 -9.64
CA GLY A 223 5.42 -7.86 -9.04
C GLY A 223 5.61 -6.74 -10.06
N CYS A 224 6.25 -5.67 -9.59
CA CYS A 224 6.45 -4.45 -10.36
C CYS A 224 7.44 -4.67 -11.50
N ASP A 225 8.32 -5.67 -11.44
CA ASP A 225 9.18 -6.07 -12.55
C ASP A 225 8.39 -6.30 -13.85
N MET A 226 7.30 -7.06 -13.75
CA MET A 226 6.44 -7.41 -14.87
C MET A 226 5.49 -6.27 -15.26
N PHE A 227 5.00 -5.51 -14.28
CA PHE A 227 4.24 -4.29 -14.55
C PHE A 227 5.10 -3.30 -15.34
N CYS A 228 6.34 -3.06 -14.89
CA CYS A 228 7.27 -2.13 -15.52
C CYS A 228 7.60 -2.56 -16.94
N LYS A 229 7.89 -3.84 -17.15
CA LYS A 229 8.06 -4.42 -18.48
C LYS A 229 6.82 -4.22 -19.36
N SER A 230 5.62 -4.48 -18.83
CA SER A 230 4.37 -4.32 -19.59
C SER A 230 4.06 -2.87 -19.92
N MET A 231 4.52 -1.92 -19.11
CA MET A 231 4.36 -0.49 -19.34
C MET A 231 5.49 0.09 -20.21
N GLY A 232 6.53 -0.68 -20.49
CA GLY A 232 7.70 -0.23 -21.24
C GLY A 232 8.56 0.76 -20.46
N PHE A 233 8.64 0.61 -19.14
CA PHE A 233 9.59 1.35 -18.32
C PHE A 233 10.99 0.76 -18.45
N GLU A 234 11.97 1.63 -18.60
CA GLU A 234 13.38 1.35 -18.42
C GLU A 234 13.70 1.45 -16.92
N VAL A 235 13.97 0.31 -16.30
CA VAL A 235 14.31 0.24 -14.88
C VAL A 235 15.77 0.62 -14.72
N ILE A 236 16.05 1.69 -13.97
CA ILE A 236 17.41 2.11 -13.67
C ILE A 236 18.03 1.08 -12.74
N ASN A 237 19.28 0.69 -13.02
CA ASN A 237 20.00 -0.28 -12.20
C ASN A 237 20.19 0.27 -10.77
N LYS A 238 19.81 -0.50 -9.74
CA LYS A 238 20.02 -0.10 -8.33
C LYS A 238 21.49 0.17 -7.92
N LYS A 239 22.46 -0.26 -8.72
CA LYS A 239 23.89 0.02 -8.53
C LYS A 239 24.36 1.31 -9.21
N THR A 240 23.46 2.04 -9.87
CA THR A 240 23.77 3.34 -10.47
C THR A 240 24.27 4.29 -9.40
N VAL A 241 25.37 4.98 -9.69
CA VAL A 241 25.96 5.96 -8.78
C VAL A 241 25.04 7.18 -8.69
N GLU A 242 24.62 7.52 -7.48
CA GLU A 242 23.81 8.71 -7.21
C GLU A 242 24.57 9.99 -7.62
N ALA A 243 23.88 10.90 -8.31
CA ALA A 243 24.43 12.22 -8.60
C ALA A 243 24.64 13.02 -7.30
N LYS A 244 25.68 13.87 -7.26
CA LYS A 244 25.97 14.69 -6.08
C LYS A 244 24.87 15.72 -5.80
N GLU A 245 24.38 16.35 -6.87
CA GLU A 245 23.43 17.45 -6.81
C GLU A 245 22.09 17.06 -7.44
N LEU A 246 21.01 17.60 -6.90
CA LEU A 246 19.69 17.53 -7.54
C LEU A 246 19.71 18.31 -8.88
N PRO A 247 18.95 17.85 -9.90
CA PRO A 247 18.71 18.65 -11.09
C PRO A 247 17.91 19.92 -10.75
N THR A 248 17.86 20.87 -11.68
CA THR A 248 17.11 22.11 -11.47
C THR A 248 15.61 21.82 -11.49
N ILE A 249 14.94 22.09 -10.37
CA ILE A 249 13.48 21.98 -10.26
C ILE A 249 12.85 23.29 -10.75
N LYS A 250 12.02 23.19 -11.79
CA LYS A 250 11.33 24.34 -12.42
C LYS A 250 9.96 24.61 -11.80
N GLY A 251 9.34 23.59 -11.22
CA GLY A 251 7.99 23.65 -10.69
C GLY A 251 7.61 22.36 -9.99
N HIS A 252 6.52 22.43 -9.23
CA HIS A 252 5.92 21.29 -8.57
C HIS A 252 4.40 21.37 -8.69
N ASP A 253 3.76 20.21 -8.63
CA ASP A 253 2.31 20.04 -8.61
C ASP A 253 1.94 18.80 -7.81
N HIS A 254 0.65 18.63 -7.51
CA HIS A 254 0.16 17.50 -6.75
C HIS A 254 -1.18 17.00 -7.32
N GLN A 255 -1.29 15.69 -7.51
CA GLN A 255 -2.50 15.06 -7.99
C GLN A 255 -3.11 14.21 -6.89
N LYS A 256 -4.36 14.52 -6.51
CA LYS A 256 -5.14 13.69 -5.59
C LYS A 256 -5.35 12.31 -6.18
N LEU A 257 -4.94 11.28 -5.45
CA LEU A 257 -5.06 9.88 -5.85
C LEU A 257 -6.46 9.34 -5.61
N MET A 258 -7.14 9.83 -4.57
CA MET A 258 -8.54 9.48 -4.35
C MET A 258 -9.46 10.30 -5.25
N THR A 259 -9.93 9.68 -6.33
CA THR A 259 -10.99 10.28 -7.16
C THR A 259 -12.36 10.14 -6.50
N PRO A 260 -13.34 11.00 -6.81
CA PRO A 260 -14.71 10.84 -6.34
C PRO A 260 -15.33 9.48 -6.71
N ALA A 261 -14.99 8.95 -7.89
CA ALA A 261 -15.47 7.65 -8.35
C ALA A 261 -14.90 6.49 -7.51
N LEU A 262 -13.59 6.48 -7.24
CA LEU A 262 -12.96 5.48 -6.38
C LEU A 262 -13.50 5.58 -4.94
N ARG A 263 -13.69 6.80 -4.43
CA ARG A 263 -14.25 7.03 -3.09
C ARG A 263 -15.64 6.40 -2.98
N LYS A 264 -16.51 6.68 -3.95
CA LYS A 264 -17.86 6.11 -3.99
C LYS A 264 -17.82 4.57 -4.04
N GLU A 265 -16.95 3.98 -4.85
CA GLU A 265 -16.80 2.53 -4.94
C GLU A 265 -16.40 1.90 -3.59
N LEU A 266 -15.47 2.52 -2.87
CA LEU A 266 -15.04 2.08 -1.53
C LEU A 266 -16.16 2.20 -0.50
N ASP A 267 -16.88 3.31 -0.50
CA ASP A 267 -17.99 3.55 0.44
C ASP A 267 -19.12 2.54 0.22
N ASP A 268 -19.48 2.27 -1.04
CA ASP A 268 -20.48 1.25 -1.41
C ASP A 268 -20.04 -0.16 -0.97
N MET A 269 -18.77 -0.52 -1.18
CA MET A 269 -18.22 -1.80 -0.75
C MET A 269 -18.23 -1.96 0.78
N ASN A 270 -17.80 -0.93 1.50
CA ASN A 270 -17.77 -0.96 2.96
C ASN A 270 -19.17 -1.10 3.55
N LYS A 271 -20.15 -0.36 3.00
CA LYS A 271 -21.55 -0.49 3.38
C LYS A 271 -22.05 -1.93 3.19
N ALA A 272 -21.73 -2.56 2.06
CA ALA A 272 -22.11 -3.95 1.81
C ALA A 272 -21.46 -4.93 2.80
N ILE A 273 -20.18 -4.72 3.16
CA ILE A 273 -19.47 -5.53 4.16
C ILE A 273 -20.11 -5.36 5.55
N ASP A 274 -20.46 -4.13 5.93
CA ASP A 274 -21.10 -3.85 7.21
C ASP A 274 -22.48 -4.48 7.31
N GLU A 275 -23.28 -4.41 6.25
CA GLU A 275 -24.58 -5.08 6.15
C GLU A 275 -24.43 -6.61 6.24
N GLU A 276 -23.45 -7.19 5.54
CA GLU A 276 -23.15 -8.63 5.60
C GLU A 276 -22.71 -9.06 7.01
N ASN A 277 -21.85 -8.27 7.67
CA ASN A 277 -21.38 -8.53 9.02
C ASN A 277 -22.51 -8.44 10.04
N LYS A 278 -23.39 -7.44 9.94
CA LYS A 278 -24.59 -7.33 10.78
C LYS A 278 -25.50 -8.54 10.61
N ARG A 279 -25.70 -9.01 9.38
CA ARG A 279 -26.48 -10.23 9.10
C ARG A 279 -25.84 -11.46 9.77
N LYS A 280 -24.54 -11.69 9.58
CA LYS A 280 -23.80 -12.80 10.20
C LYS A 280 -23.84 -12.75 11.74
N GLN A 281 -23.75 -11.56 12.32
CA GLN A 281 -23.86 -11.38 13.77
C GLN A 281 -25.26 -11.72 14.28
N LYS A 282 -26.31 -11.28 13.56
CA LYS A 282 -27.70 -11.62 13.87
C LYS A 282 -27.93 -13.12 13.80
N GLU A 283 -27.53 -13.78 12.71
CA GLU A 283 -27.63 -15.25 12.54
C GLU A 283 -26.92 -16.01 13.66
N LYS A 284 -25.69 -15.60 14.03
CA LYS A 284 -24.97 -16.20 15.17
C LYS A 284 -25.72 -16.00 16.48
N SER A 285 -26.32 -14.83 16.69
CA SER A 285 -27.09 -14.53 17.90
C SER A 285 -28.38 -15.37 17.98
N ASP A 286 -29.08 -15.54 16.86
CA ASP A 286 -30.32 -16.31 16.76
C ASP A 286 -30.04 -17.80 16.93
N LYS A 287 -28.98 -18.33 16.29
CA LYS A 287 -28.52 -19.71 16.51
C LYS A 287 -28.19 -19.97 17.99
N LYS A 288 -27.49 -19.06 18.65
CA LYS A 288 -27.14 -19.18 20.07
C LYS A 288 -28.39 -19.12 20.98
N LYS A 289 -29.43 -18.38 20.60
CA LYS A 289 -30.72 -18.37 21.31
C LYS A 289 -31.46 -19.69 21.13
N ALA A 290 -31.55 -20.20 19.90
CA ALA A 290 -32.19 -21.48 19.60
C ALA A 290 -31.51 -22.66 20.32
N GLU A 291 -30.17 -22.71 20.35
CA GLU A 291 -29.41 -23.71 21.09
C GLU A 291 -29.67 -23.65 22.60
N LYS A 292 -29.83 -22.45 23.17
CA LYS A 292 -30.19 -22.28 24.59
C LYS A 292 -31.60 -22.77 24.90
N GLU A 293 -32.56 -22.49 24.03
CA GLU A 293 -33.96 -22.96 24.18
C GLU A 293 -34.05 -24.49 24.08
N GLN A 294 -33.37 -25.10 23.11
CA GLN A 294 -33.31 -26.56 22.98
C GLN A 294 -32.68 -27.23 24.21
N ASN A 295 -31.60 -26.65 24.76
CA ASN A 295 -30.96 -27.18 25.96
C ASN A 295 -31.83 -27.03 27.21
N LYS A 296 -32.65 -25.97 27.29
CA LYS A 296 -33.61 -25.78 28.38
C LYS A 296 -34.71 -26.86 28.33
N ASN A 297 -35.30 -27.09 27.16
CA ASN A 297 -36.35 -28.11 26.99
C ASN A 297 -35.84 -29.52 27.33
N LYS A 298 -34.65 -29.91 26.85
CA LYS A 298 -34.04 -31.21 27.20
C LYS A 298 -33.78 -31.40 28.70
N HIS A 299 -33.54 -30.32 29.43
CA HIS A 299 -33.32 -30.38 30.87
C HIS A 299 -34.64 -30.50 31.64
N ASP A 300 -35.71 -29.90 31.13
CA ASP A 300 -37.05 -30.01 31.72
C ASP A 300 -37.64 -31.42 31.48
N ASP A 301 -37.50 -31.99 30.27
CA ASP A 301 -37.91 -33.39 29.98
C ASP A 301 -37.20 -34.42 30.91
N LYS A 302 -35.88 -34.26 31.13
CA LYS A 302 -35.12 -35.13 32.05
C LYS A 302 -35.53 -34.98 33.52
N LYS A 303 -36.13 -33.85 33.92
CA LYS A 303 -36.64 -33.65 35.27
C LYS A 303 -37.97 -34.35 35.49
N ASP A 304 -38.80 -34.43 34.45
CA ASP A 304 -40.10 -35.08 34.51
C ASP A 304 -39.96 -36.61 34.48
N ASP A 305 -39.04 -37.17 33.70
CA ASP A 305 -38.71 -38.60 33.71
C ASP A 305 -38.20 -39.07 35.10
N LYS A 306 -37.33 -38.28 35.75
CA LYS A 306 -36.84 -38.60 37.11
C LYS A 306 -37.91 -38.49 38.19
N LYS A 307 -38.99 -37.73 37.96
CA LYS A 307 -40.13 -37.68 38.88
C LYS A 307 -41.11 -38.84 38.68
N ALA A 308 -41.20 -39.39 37.46
CA ALA A 308 -41.99 -40.58 37.18
C ALA A 308 -41.37 -41.84 37.84
N ASP A 309 -40.06 -42.03 37.73
CA ASP A 309 -39.37 -43.20 38.32
C ASP A 309 -39.38 -43.20 39.86
N LYS A 310 -39.36 -42.03 40.51
CA LYS A 310 -39.44 -41.94 41.98
C LYS A 310 -40.81 -42.28 42.56
N LYS A 311 -41.87 -42.42 41.75
CA LYS A 311 -43.18 -42.90 42.20
C LYS A 311 -43.36 -44.43 42.06
N GLY A 312 -42.43 -45.14 41.41
CA GLY A 312 -42.51 -46.59 41.19
C GLY A 312 -41.71 -47.47 42.17
N HIS A 313 -40.86 -46.90 43.03
CA HIS A 313 -39.95 -47.67 43.89
C HIS A 313 -40.28 -47.54 45.39
N LYS A 314 -41.48 -48.02 45.77
CA LYS A 314 -41.80 -48.45 47.14
C LYS A 314 -42.03 -49.96 47.10
N GLY A 315 -40.98 -50.75 47.23
CA GLY A 315 -41.13 -52.20 47.34
C GLY A 315 -39.88 -52.99 47.00
N HIS A 316 -38.92 -53.01 47.93
CA HIS A 316 -38.28 -54.23 48.46
C HIS A 316 -36.99 -53.84 49.17
N GLY A 317 -36.98 -54.07 50.48
CA GLY A 317 -35.76 -54.03 51.27
C GLY A 317 -34.87 -55.22 50.90
N HIS A 318 -33.58 -54.95 50.70
CA HIS A 318 -32.56 -55.98 50.77
C HIS A 318 -31.48 -55.58 51.77
N LYS A 319 -31.20 -56.54 52.65
CA LYS A 319 -30.22 -56.52 53.74
C LYS A 319 -28.84 -56.06 53.26
N ARG A 320 -28.25 -55.16 54.04
CA ARG A 320 -26.80 -54.92 54.09
C ARG A 320 -26.14 -56.15 54.70
N GLU A 321 -25.25 -56.77 53.95
CA GLU A 321 -24.23 -57.67 54.48
C GLU A 321 -22.88 -56.95 54.38
N GLN A 322 -22.22 -56.81 55.53
CA GLN A 322 -20.89 -56.23 55.67
C GLN A 322 -19.86 -57.23 55.13
N ALA A 323 -18.95 -56.77 54.26
CA ALA A 323 -17.68 -57.45 54.04
C ALA A 323 -16.56 -56.42 54.00
N ARG A 324 -15.65 -56.59 54.97
CA ARG A 324 -14.35 -55.92 55.12
C ARG A 324 -13.30 -56.63 54.26
N SER A 325 -12.37 -55.88 53.65
CA SER A 325 -10.94 -56.21 53.46
C SER A 325 -10.27 -55.01 52.76
N TRP A 326 -9.42 -54.21 53.40
CA TRP A 326 -7.97 -54.35 53.66
C TRP A 326 -7.05 -54.36 52.42
N SER A 327 -6.17 -53.34 52.39
CA SER A 327 -4.81 -53.25 51.81
C SER A 327 -4.69 -53.23 50.27
N ALA A 328 -3.78 -52.48 49.62
CA ALA A 328 -2.63 -51.66 50.03
C ALA A 328 -2.45 -50.48 49.04
#